data_AF-A0A2Z5N2R7-F1
#
_entry.id   AF-A0A2Z5N2R7-F1
#
_cell.length_a   1.000
_cell.length_b   1.000
_cell.length_c   1.000
_cell.angle_alpha   90.00
_cell.angle_beta   90.00
_cell.angle_gamma   90.00
#
_symmetry.space_group_name_H-M   'P 1'
#
loop_
_entity.id
_entity.type
_entity.pdbx_description
1 polymer ?
#
loop_
_entity_poly.entity_id
_entity_poly.type
_entity_poly.pdbx_seq_one_letter_code
_entity_poly.pdbx_strand_id
1 'polypeptide(L)'
;MITLEGGAHQDFIFKALPRDQYKAGTYAFALSAWLYINWKDGDEQQRSHADFFSGKDNRSTIKMDHDYPSTPQEREQWEATHRASMSSQPVKPGETFAEDGLYRAVRTNSSNHRSLQLVPFKARAVATTDSVKMLMERGNGMSLDGPVQWLWEGSAPTPVKQYSFDTIEETRQFCEPGSACPRSGRWLPRIREGWDRGYRYDLAGIVTVRHGQTMPTVKETGDKADWEWVGV
;
A
#
# COMPACT_ATOMS: atom_id res chain seq x y z
N MET A 1 5.13 29.31 -1.90
CA MET A 1 6.31 30.14 -2.21
C MET A 1 7.41 29.69 -1.27
N ILE A 2 8.52 29.18 -1.81
CA ILE A 2 9.68 28.77 -1.01
C ILE A 2 10.69 29.92 -1.11
N THR A 3 11.17 30.43 0.01
CA THR A 3 12.24 31.44 0.07
C THR A 3 13.51 30.74 0.50
N LEU A 4 14.59 30.90 -0.26
CA LEU A 4 15.91 30.34 0.05
C LEU A 4 16.86 31.48 0.43
N GLU A 5 17.60 31.30 1.51
CA GLU A 5 18.68 32.21 1.90
C GLU A 5 19.97 31.92 1.11
N GLY A 6 20.92 32.86 1.14
CA GLY A 6 22.20 32.72 0.45
C GLY A 6 22.95 31.45 0.87
N GLY A 7 23.23 30.57 -0.08
CA GLY A 7 23.92 29.29 0.16
C GLY A 7 23.01 28.10 0.51
N ALA A 8 21.70 28.31 0.65
CA ALA A 8 20.73 27.22 0.86
C ALA A 8 20.43 26.46 -0.45
N HIS A 9 20.13 25.17 -0.33
CA HIS A 9 19.64 24.34 -1.43
C HIS A 9 18.31 23.68 -1.05
N GLN A 10 17.52 23.29 -2.06
CA GLN A 10 16.26 22.58 -1.91
C GLN A 10 16.16 21.49 -2.96
N ASP A 11 15.97 20.26 -2.48
CA ASP A 11 15.68 19.13 -3.35
C ASP A 11 14.18 19.08 -3.68
N PHE A 12 13.86 18.85 -4.95
CA PHE A 12 12.49 18.65 -5.42
C PHE A 12 12.30 17.20 -5.87
N ILE A 13 11.28 16.54 -5.29
CA ILE A 13 10.87 15.18 -5.69
C ILE A 13 9.55 15.28 -6.43
N PHE A 14 9.55 14.87 -7.70
CA PHE A 14 8.36 14.83 -8.53
C PHE A 14 7.81 13.41 -8.58
N LYS A 15 6.54 13.23 -8.20
CA LYS A 15 5.80 11.97 -8.40
C LYS A 15 4.83 12.15 -9.55
N ALA A 16 4.96 11.33 -10.57
CA ALA A 16 4.07 11.33 -11.73
C ALA A 16 3.29 10.02 -11.78
N LEU A 17 2.01 10.12 -12.16
CA LEU A 17 1.19 8.96 -12.49
C LEU A 17 0.94 8.96 -14.00
N PRO A 18 1.03 7.79 -14.65
CA PRO A 18 0.61 7.63 -16.03
C PRO A 18 -0.80 8.15 -16.28
N ARG A 19 -0.99 8.93 -17.36
CA ARG A 19 -2.30 9.44 -17.76
C ARG A 19 -3.11 8.41 -18.54
N ASP A 20 -2.42 7.59 -19.32
CA ASP A 20 -2.97 6.55 -20.17
C ASP A 20 -2.56 5.16 -19.64
N GLN A 21 -3.10 4.10 -20.24
CA GLN A 21 -2.66 2.74 -19.94
C GLN A 21 -1.32 2.45 -20.65
N TYR A 22 -0.31 2.08 -19.87
CA TYR A 22 0.98 1.59 -20.32
C TYR A 22 1.00 0.08 -20.18
N LYS A 23 1.56 -0.62 -21.16
CA LYS A 23 1.70 -2.08 -21.11
C LYS A 23 2.88 -2.45 -20.22
N ALA A 24 2.91 -3.69 -19.71
CA ALA A 24 4.11 -4.20 -19.07
C ALA A 24 5.32 -4.05 -20.00
N GLY A 25 6.44 -3.52 -19.50
CA GLY A 25 7.58 -3.20 -20.34
C GLY A 25 8.60 -2.28 -19.70
N THR A 26 9.65 -2.00 -20.46
CA THR A 26 10.73 -1.11 -20.04
C THR A 26 10.55 0.23 -20.74
N TYR A 27 10.33 1.28 -19.95
CA TYR A 27 10.10 2.64 -20.44
C TYR A 27 11.24 3.56 -20.05
N ALA A 28 11.59 4.47 -20.95
CA ALA A 28 12.59 5.49 -20.71
C ALA A 28 11.89 6.83 -20.50
N PHE A 29 11.94 7.35 -19.27
CA PHE A 29 11.31 8.60 -18.89
C PHE A 29 12.32 9.75 -18.92
N ALA A 30 11.87 10.90 -19.41
CA ALA A 30 12.55 12.18 -19.28
C ALA A 30 11.68 13.12 -18.45
N LEU A 31 12.32 13.95 -17.62
CA LEU A 31 11.64 14.97 -16.84
C LEU A 31 11.77 16.31 -17.55
N SER A 32 10.66 17.04 -17.66
CA SER A 32 10.63 18.46 -17.99
C SER A 32 9.88 19.19 -16.87
N ALA A 33 10.55 20.11 -16.19
CA ALA A 33 9.99 20.90 -15.10
C ALA A 33 10.28 22.38 -15.33
N TRP A 34 9.24 23.21 -15.20
CA TRP A 34 9.28 24.65 -15.40
C TRP A 34 9.08 25.34 -14.05
N LEU A 35 10.09 26.07 -13.58
CA LEU A 35 10.09 26.73 -12.29
C LEU A 35 10.10 28.24 -12.49
N TYR A 36 9.08 28.93 -11.98
CA TYR A 36 9.05 30.39 -11.95
C TYR A 36 9.84 30.90 -10.74
N ILE A 37 10.75 31.83 -11.00
CA ILE A 37 11.58 32.46 -9.98
C ILE A 37 11.18 33.93 -9.91
N ASN A 38 10.79 34.36 -8.71
CA ASN A 38 10.52 35.76 -8.42
C ASN A 38 11.54 36.23 -7.37
N TRP A 39 12.15 37.38 -7.58
CA TRP A 39 13.01 38.01 -6.59
C TRP A 39 12.77 39.52 -6.56
N LYS A 40 13.26 40.18 -5.51
CA LYS A 40 13.29 41.64 -5.44
C LYS A 40 14.70 42.13 -5.73
N ASP A 41 14.79 43.19 -6.54
CA ASP A 41 15.99 43.99 -6.69
C ASP A 41 15.62 45.43 -6.29
N GLY A 42 16.00 45.81 -5.06
CA GLY A 42 15.44 46.99 -4.40
C GLY A 42 13.91 46.88 -4.19
N ASP A 43 13.18 47.88 -4.66
CA ASP A 43 11.70 47.94 -4.57
C ASP A 43 10.99 47.29 -5.76
N GLU A 44 11.73 46.91 -6.80
CA GLU A 44 11.16 46.29 -8.00
C GLU A 44 11.06 44.77 -7.87
N GLN A 45 9.94 44.21 -8.34
CA GLN A 45 9.73 42.77 -8.40
C GLN A 45 10.15 42.24 -9.77
N GLN A 46 11.15 41.38 -9.79
CA GLN A 46 11.63 40.71 -10.99
C GLN A 46 11.01 39.32 -11.11
N ARG A 47 10.83 38.85 -12.34
CA ARG A 47 10.35 37.49 -12.65
C ARG A 47 11.20 36.87 -13.75
N SER A 48 11.55 35.61 -13.57
CA SER A 48 12.15 34.77 -14.59
C SER A 48 11.62 33.34 -14.46
N HIS A 49 12.06 32.46 -15.36
CA HIS A 49 11.83 31.03 -15.25
C HIS A 49 13.14 30.27 -15.44
N ALA A 50 13.22 29.10 -14.83
CA ALA A 50 14.25 28.11 -15.06
C ALA A 50 13.60 26.82 -15.55
N ASP A 51 14.07 26.34 -16.69
CA ASP A 51 13.64 25.08 -17.28
C ASP A 51 14.64 23.98 -16.95
N PHE A 52 14.13 22.89 -16.38
CA PHE A 52 14.90 21.68 -16.13
C PHE A 52 14.41 20.61 -17.09
N PHE A 53 15.27 20.23 -18.04
CA PHE A 53 14.99 19.12 -18.94
C PHE A 53 16.11 18.09 -18.83
N SER A 54 15.76 16.84 -18.53
CA SER A 54 16.75 15.77 -18.39
C SER A 54 17.38 15.38 -19.74
N GLY A 55 16.79 15.76 -20.87
CA GLY A 55 17.34 15.40 -22.19
C GLY A 55 17.01 13.97 -22.61
N LYS A 56 17.38 13.63 -23.86
CA LYS A 56 17.30 12.25 -24.36
C LYS A 56 18.37 11.35 -23.76
N ASP A 57 19.50 11.92 -23.34
CA ASP A 57 20.68 11.18 -22.90
C ASP A 57 20.68 10.87 -21.39
N ASN A 58 19.90 11.59 -20.57
CA ASN A 58 19.72 11.28 -19.13
C ASN A 58 18.32 10.74 -18.84
N ARG A 59 17.85 9.79 -19.66
CA ARG A 59 16.58 9.12 -19.41
C ARG A 59 16.72 8.10 -18.29
N SER A 60 15.77 8.11 -17.36
CA SER A 60 15.66 7.06 -16.34
C SER A 60 14.83 5.91 -16.89
N THR A 61 15.37 4.70 -16.78
CA THR A 61 14.67 3.49 -17.19
C THR A 61 13.85 2.96 -16.03
N ILE A 62 12.55 2.82 -16.26
CA ILE A 62 11.62 2.19 -15.32
C ILE A 62 11.08 0.94 -15.98
N LYS A 63 11.21 -0.19 -15.28
CA LYS A 63 10.58 -1.44 -15.67
C LYS A 63 9.23 -1.53 -14.98
N MET A 64 8.17 -1.60 -15.78
CA MET A 64 6.82 -1.91 -15.34
C MET A 64 6.61 -3.41 -15.56
N ASP A 65 6.30 -4.12 -14.49
CA ASP A 65 6.08 -5.57 -14.49
C ASP A 65 4.65 -5.96 -14.87
N HIS A 66 3.72 -5.00 -14.87
CA HIS A 66 2.33 -5.17 -15.27
C HIS A 66 1.79 -3.91 -15.98
N ASP A 67 0.64 -4.06 -16.65
CA ASP A 67 -0.06 -2.96 -17.31
C ASP A 67 -0.52 -1.92 -16.27
N TYR A 68 -0.32 -0.63 -16.53
CA TYR A 68 -0.64 0.46 -15.58
C TYR A 68 -1.48 1.58 -16.22
N PRO A 69 -2.61 2.02 -15.63
CA PRO A 69 -3.25 1.40 -14.48
C PRO A 69 -3.83 0.03 -14.90
N SER A 70 -3.61 -1.00 -14.07
CA SER A 70 -4.18 -2.31 -14.32
C SER A 70 -5.69 -2.27 -14.14
N THR A 71 -6.43 -3.04 -14.92
CA THR A 71 -7.80 -3.41 -14.55
C THR A 71 -7.80 -4.19 -13.23
N PRO A 72 -8.91 -4.23 -12.48
CA PRO A 72 -9.01 -5.04 -11.26
C PRO A 72 -8.64 -6.51 -11.48
N GLN A 73 -9.06 -7.10 -12.60
CA GLN A 73 -8.76 -8.49 -12.94
C GLN A 73 -7.28 -8.72 -13.25
N GLU A 74 -6.65 -7.83 -14.02
CA GLU A 74 -5.20 -7.90 -14.29
C GLU A 74 -4.39 -7.79 -13.00
N ARG A 75 -4.81 -6.89 -12.09
CA ARG A 75 -4.17 -6.74 -10.78
C ARG A 75 -4.32 -7.99 -9.93
N GLU A 76 -5.52 -8.55 -9.83
CA GLU A 76 -5.76 -9.79 -9.07
C GLU A 76 -4.90 -10.96 -9.58
N GLN A 77 -4.76 -11.09 -10.91
CA GLN A 77 -3.91 -12.11 -11.53
C GLN A 77 -2.42 -11.87 -11.25
N TRP A 78 -1.97 -10.61 -11.35
CA TRP A 78 -0.61 -10.24 -11.01
C TRP A 78 -0.32 -10.51 -9.53
N GLU A 79 -1.18 -10.07 -8.60
CA GLU A 79 -0.98 -10.31 -7.17
C GLU A 79 -0.96 -11.81 -6.84
N ALA A 80 -1.79 -12.63 -7.49
CA ALA A 80 -1.76 -14.08 -7.30
C ALA A 80 -0.42 -14.69 -7.75
N THR A 81 0.10 -14.25 -8.90
CA THR A 81 1.39 -14.72 -9.45
C THR A 81 2.57 -14.24 -8.59
N HIS A 82 2.52 -12.97 -8.17
CA HIS A 82 3.54 -12.34 -7.36
C HIS A 82 3.59 -12.94 -5.95
N ARG A 83 2.43 -13.20 -5.34
CA ARG A 83 2.32 -13.94 -4.08
C ARG A 83 3.01 -15.31 -4.15
N ALA A 84 2.77 -16.06 -5.22
CA ALA A 84 3.41 -17.36 -5.41
C ALA A 84 4.94 -17.23 -5.51
N SER A 85 5.43 -16.26 -6.28
CA SER A 85 6.87 -15.96 -6.39
C SER A 85 7.49 -15.60 -5.02
N MET A 86 6.91 -14.62 -4.33
CA MET A 86 7.40 -14.09 -3.06
C MET A 86 7.28 -15.09 -1.91
N SER A 87 6.32 -16.02 -1.98
CA SER A 87 6.14 -17.05 -0.94
C SER A 87 7.36 -17.97 -0.77
N SER A 88 8.21 -18.08 -1.80
CA SER A 88 9.45 -18.86 -1.75
C SER A 88 10.58 -18.18 -0.95
N GLN A 89 10.46 -16.88 -0.67
CA GLN A 89 11.45 -16.07 0.03
C GLN A 89 10.78 -15.27 1.16
N PRO A 90 10.34 -15.94 2.24
CA PRO A 90 9.82 -15.25 3.42
C PRO A 90 10.87 -14.29 3.98
N VAL A 91 10.43 -13.09 4.40
CA VAL A 91 11.29 -12.12 5.08
C VAL A 91 11.46 -12.57 6.53
N LYS A 92 12.69 -12.94 6.91
CA LYS A 92 13.01 -13.46 8.25
C LYS A 92 13.18 -12.31 9.25
N PRO A 93 13.12 -12.61 10.57
CA PRO A 93 13.50 -11.66 11.60
C PRO A 93 14.83 -10.96 11.31
N GLY A 94 14.85 -9.62 11.33
CA GLY A 94 16.04 -8.81 11.05
C GLY A 94 16.35 -8.58 9.57
N GLU A 95 15.68 -9.23 8.63
CA GLU A 95 15.82 -8.96 7.20
C GLU A 95 14.99 -7.73 6.78
N THR A 96 15.35 -7.15 5.63
CA THR A 96 14.62 -6.02 5.06
C THR A 96 13.55 -6.48 4.07
N PHE A 97 12.37 -5.85 4.12
CA PHE A 97 11.34 -6.05 3.10
C PHE A 97 11.81 -5.54 1.74
N ALA A 98 11.68 -6.37 0.69
CA ALA A 98 12.12 -6.02 -0.66
C ALA A 98 11.27 -4.89 -1.29
N GLU A 99 9.99 -4.80 -0.92
CA GLU A 99 9.02 -3.90 -1.52
C GLU A 99 7.91 -3.49 -0.53
N ASP A 100 7.07 -2.56 -0.94
CA ASP A 100 5.84 -2.21 -0.24
C ASP A 100 4.82 -3.36 -0.39
N GLY A 101 4.16 -3.75 0.69
CA GLY A 101 3.18 -4.84 0.62
C GLY A 101 2.41 -5.08 1.90
N LEU A 102 1.34 -5.86 1.79
CA LEU A 102 0.64 -6.48 2.90
C LEU A 102 1.27 -7.85 3.15
N TYR A 103 1.74 -8.08 4.38
CA TYR A 103 2.43 -9.30 4.76
C TYR A 103 1.69 -10.05 5.85
N ARG A 104 1.70 -11.37 5.76
CA ARG A 104 1.21 -12.28 6.77
C ARG A 104 2.34 -12.78 7.65
N ALA A 105 2.14 -12.73 8.96
CA ALA A 105 3.05 -13.34 9.91
C ALA A 105 2.87 -14.86 9.90
N VAL A 106 3.97 -15.60 9.82
CA VAL A 106 4.00 -17.06 9.89
C VAL A 106 5.04 -17.49 10.91
N ARG A 107 4.69 -18.38 11.83
CA ARG A 107 5.64 -18.91 12.81
C ARG A 107 6.84 -19.56 12.12
N THR A 108 8.04 -19.17 12.52
CA THR A 108 9.29 -19.73 11.97
C THR A 108 9.41 -21.24 12.21
N ASN A 109 8.79 -21.73 13.29
CA ASN A 109 8.77 -23.14 13.67
C ASN A 109 7.53 -23.91 13.20
N SER A 110 6.57 -23.26 12.52
CA SER A 110 5.38 -23.92 11.98
C SER A 110 4.68 -23.10 10.91
N SER A 111 4.75 -23.53 9.66
CA SER A 111 4.07 -22.89 8.53
C SER A 111 2.54 -22.84 8.67
N ASN A 112 1.96 -23.75 9.47
CA ASN A 112 0.52 -23.83 9.70
C ASN A 112 -0.01 -22.78 10.70
N HIS A 113 0.88 -22.10 11.43
CA HIS A 113 0.50 -21.06 12.37
C HIS A 113 0.75 -19.68 11.73
N ARG A 114 -0.30 -19.17 11.08
CA ARG A 114 -0.28 -17.90 10.35
C ARG A 114 -1.25 -16.90 10.96
N SER A 115 -0.92 -15.62 10.90
CA SER A 115 -1.82 -14.55 11.33
C SER A 115 -3.06 -14.50 10.43
N LEU A 116 -4.19 -14.12 11.01
CA LEU A 116 -5.40 -13.79 10.29
C LEU A 116 -5.23 -12.43 9.59
N GLN A 117 -4.85 -11.40 10.36
CA GLN A 117 -4.61 -10.06 9.81
C GLN A 117 -3.33 -9.99 9.00
N LEU A 118 -3.31 -9.00 8.10
CA LEU A 118 -2.16 -8.61 7.30
C LEU A 118 -1.59 -7.28 7.79
N VAL A 119 -0.28 -7.15 7.76
CA VAL A 119 0.42 -5.95 8.20
C VAL A 119 1.06 -5.25 7.00
N PRO A 120 0.81 -3.95 6.80
CA PRO A 120 1.50 -3.20 5.76
C PRO A 120 2.96 -2.92 6.16
N PHE A 121 3.89 -3.24 5.27
CA PHE A 121 5.29 -2.85 5.39
C PHE A 121 5.73 -2.01 4.19
N LYS A 122 6.74 -1.18 4.42
CA LYS A 122 7.44 -0.41 3.39
C LYS A 122 8.70 -1.14 2.95
N ALA A 123 9.06 -0.97 1.69
CA ALA A 123 10.36 -1.40 1.18
C ALA A 123 11.48 -0.88 2.10
N ARG A 124 12.47 -1.73 2.37
CA ARG A 124 13.62 -1.48 3.26
C ARG A 124 13.29 -1.36 4.76
N ALA A 125 12.03 -1.47 5.17
CA ALA A 125 11.73 -1.65 6.58
C ALA A 125 12.37 -2.95 7.07
N VAL A 126 12.79 -2.99 8.34
CA VAL A 126 13.40 -4.18 8.95
C VAL A 126 12.32 -4.98 9.67
N ALA A 127 12.23 -6.28 9.38
CA ALA A 127 11.34 -7.17 10.09
C ALA A 127 11.77 -7.29 11.56
N THR A 128 10.80 -7.16 12.48
CA THR A 128 11.09 -7.24 13.92
C THR A 128 11.75 -8.57 14.29
N THR A 129 12.66 -8.51 15.26
CA THR A 129 13.24 -9.71 15.90
C THR A 129 12.49 -10.14 17.15
N ASP A 130 11.59 -9.28 17.65
CA ASP A 130 10.75 -9.56 18.80
C ASP A 130 9.64 -10.55 18.46
N SER A 131 9.03 -11.09 19.52
CA SER A 131 7.84 -11.92 19.41
C SER A 131 6.66 -11.10 18.89
N VAL A 132 5.97 -11.65 17.89
CA VAL A 132 4.75 -11.06 17.34
C VAL A 132 3.56 -11.79 17.93
N LYS A 133 2.57 -11.02 18.39
CA LYS A 133 1.29 -11.54 18.88
C LYS A 133 0.14 -11.06 18.01
N MET A 134 -0.52 -11.98 17.31
CA MET A 134 -1.60 -11.68 16.36
C MET A 134 -2.65 -12.78 16.33
N LEU A 135 -3.91 -12.47 16.01
CA LEU A 135 -4.96 -13.50 15.86
C LEU A 135 -4.56 -14.50 14.77
N MET A 136 -4.82 -15.79 15.00
CA MET A 136 -4.53 -16.84 14.02
C MET A 136 -5.71 -17.09 13.09
N GLU A 137 -5.41 -17.38 11.83
CA GLU A 137 -6.41 -17.63 10.78
C GLU A 137 -7.36 -18.81 11.11
N ARG A 138 -6.83 -19.87 11.74
CA ARG A 138 -7.58 -21.06 12.16
C ARG A 138 -7.59 -21.24 13.68
N GLY A 139 -7.41 -20.15 14.42
CA GLY A 139 -7.24 -20.18 15.86
C GLY A 139 -8.53 -20.06 16.67
N ASN A 140 -9.69 -19.80 16.06
CA ASN A 140 -10.94 -19.54 16.79
C ASN A 140 -10.77 -18.51 17.93
N GLY A 141 -10.06 -17.41 17.68
CA GLY A 141 -9.76 -16.38 18.69
C GLY A 141 -8.41 -16.54 19.38
N MET A 142 -7.73 -17.66 19.18
CA MET A 142 -6.34 -17.82 19.63
C MET A 142 -5.40 -16.90 18.84
N SER A 143 -4.38 -16.39 19.53
CA SER A 143 -3.29 -15.65 18.91
C SER A 143 -2.05 -16.53 18.75
N LEU A 144 -1.32 -16.34 17.65
CA LEU A 144 0.08 -16.78 17.60
C LEU A 144 0.86 -15.82 18.50
N ASP A 145 1.87 -16.33 19.19
CA ASP A 145 2.72 -15.52 20.08
C ASP A 145 4.16 -16.04 20.05
N GLY A 146 5.04 -15.36 19.31
CA GLY A 146 6.47 -15.64 19.24
C GLY A 146 7.12 -15.22 17.92
N PRO A 147 8.29 -15.77 17.57
CA PRO A 147 9.03 -15.34 16.39
C PRO A 147 8.31 -15.74 15.09
N VAL A 148 8.27 -14.81 14.14
CA VAL A 148 7.60 -14.97 12.85
C VAL A 148 8.49 -14.57 11.70
N GLN A 149 8.23 -15.14 10.54
CA GLN A 149 8.68 -14.65 9.24
C GLN A 149 7.47 -14.10 8.48
N TRP A 150 7.71 -13.22 7.52
CA TRP A 150 6.66 -12.49 6.82
C TRP A 150 6.53 -12.96 5.38
N LEU A 151 5.31 -13.31 4.98
CA LEU A 151 4.97 -13.70 3.61
C LEU A 151 4.15 -12.60 2.95
N TRP A 152 4.55 -12.19 1.75
CA TRP A 152 3.79 -11.21 0.97
C TRP A 152 2.44 -11.80 0.55
N GLU A 153 1.36 -11.03 0.66
CA GLU A 153 -0.01 -11.47 0.35
C GLU A 153 -0.72 -10.57 -0.67
N GLY A 154 -0.37 -9.30 -0.75
CA GLY A 154 -1.00 -8.36 -1.66
C GLY A 154 -0.36 -6.98 -1.62
N SER A 155 -0.75 -6.13 -2.56
CA SER A 155 -0.31 -4.74 -2.62
C SER A 155 -0.74 -3.98 -1.37
N ALA A 156 0.14 -3.12 -0.85
CA ALA A 156 -0.20 -2.19 0.23
C ALA A 156 -1.16 -1.09 -0.27
N PRO A 157 -2.00 -0.53 0.63
CA PRO A 157 -2.83 0.64 0.32
C PRO A 157 -1.97 1.77 -0.28
N THR A 158 -2.24 2.11 -1.53
CA THR A 158 -1.44 3.05 -2.32
C THR A 158 -2.23 4.34 -2.53
N PRO A 159 -1.74 5.51 -2.05
CA PRO A 159 -2.43 6.78 -2.26
C PRO A 159 -2.65 7.11 -3.73
N VAL A 160 -3.83 7.65 -4.08
CA VAL A 160 -4.16 8.08 -5.45
C VAL A 160 -3.24 9.24 -5.87
N LYS A 161 -2.82 10.09 -4.93
CA LYS A 161 -1.87 11.19 -5.15
C LYS A 161 -1.00 11.40 -3.91
N GLN A 162 0.14 12.06 -4.09
CA GLN A 162 0.99 12.46 -2.98
C GLN A 162 0.19 13.36 -2.01
N TYR A 163 0.21 13.02 -0.72
CA TYR A 163 -0.56 13.66 0.36
C TYR A 163 -2.10 13.46 0.31
N SER A 164 -2.59 12.52 -0.48
CA SER A 164 -4.01 12.11 -0.41
C SER A 164 -4.23 11.05 0.65
N PHE A 165 -5.36 11.14 1.35
CA PHE A 165 -5.90 10.03 2.15
C PHE A 165 -6.62 8.99 1.28
N ASP A 166 -7.03 9.37 0.07
CA ASP A 166 -7.64 8.44 -0.89
C ASP A 166 -6.58 7.47 -1.39
N THR A 167 -6.90 6.18 -1.37
CA THR A 167 -6.09 5.14 -1.97
C THR A 167 -6.72 4.60 -3.25
N ILE A 168 -5.88 4.10 -4.16
CA ILE A 168 -6.28 3.28 -5.30
C ILE A 168 -7.23 2.21 -4.77
N GLU A 169 -8.42 2.14 -5.36
CA GLU A 169 -9.52 1.33 -4.84
C GLU A 169 -9.06 -0.11 -4.63
N GLU A 170 -8.42 -0.69 -5.62
CA GLU A 170 -7.97 -2.08 -5.67
C GLU A 170 -6.82 -2.43 -4.70
N THR A 171 -6.31 -1.42 -3.97
CA THR A 171 -5.29 -1.62 -2.92
C THR A 171 -5.84 -1.43 -1.51
N ARG A 172 -7.11 -1.05 -1.36
CA ARG A 172 -7.72 -0.79 -0.06
C ARG A 172 -7.67 -2.06 0.80
N GLN A 173 -7.15 -1.89 2.02
CA GLN A 173 -7.24 -2.92 3.07
C GLN A 173 -8.55 -2.81 3.85
N PHE A 174 -9.20 -1.63 3.83
CA PHE A 174 -10.43 -1.39 4.59
C PHE A 174 -11.54 -0.86 3.67
N CYS A 175 -12.77 -1.25 3.93
CA CYS A 175 -13.95 -0.68 3.28
C CYS A 175 -15.19 -0.68 4.19
N GLU A 176 -16.14 0.18 3.85
CA GLU A 176 -17.38 0.35 4.61
C GLU A 176 -18.40 -0.74 4.27
N PRO A 177 -19.28 -1.13 5.21
CA PRO A 177 -20.42 -1.98 4.92
C PRO A 177 -21.31 -1.36 3.83
N GLY A 178 -21.83 -2.18 2.91
CA GLY A 178 -22.67 -1.71 1.81
C GLY A 178 -21.93 -1.00 0.68
N SER A 179 -20.63 -0.71 0.80
CA SER A 179 -19.84 -0.19 -0.33
C SER A 179 -19.60 -1.27 -1.38
N ALA A 180 -19.19 -0.87 -2.58
CA ALA A 180 -18.59 -1.82 -3.52
C ALA A 180 -17.31 -2.41 -2.90
N CYS A 181 -17.11 -3.72 -3.09
CA CYS A 181 -15.94 -4.44 -2.62
C CYS A 181 -14.71 -3.99 -3.43
N PRO A 182 -13.70 -3.40 -2.79
CA PRO A 182 -12.58 -2.80 -3.50
C PRO A 182 -11.59 -3.83 -4.03
N ARG A 183 -11.54 -5.05 -3.48
CA ARG A 183 -10.65 -6.13 -3.93
C ARG A 183 -11.22 -7.49 -3.58
N SER A 184 -11.08 -8.47 -4.48
CA SER A 184 -11.55 -9.82 -4.19
C SER A 184 -10.77 -10.46 -3.04
N GLY A 185 -11.45 -11.30 -2.28
CA GLY A 185 -10.84 -12.13 -1.24
C GLY A 185 -11.69 -12.21 0.01
N ARG A 186 -11.04 -12.52 1.11
CA ARG A 186 -11.64 -12.67 2.43
C ARG A 186 -11.61 -11.36 3.19
N TRP A 187 -12.73 -11.06 3.83
CA TRP A 187 -12.97 -9.85 4.59
C TRP A 187 -13.44 -10.19 6.00
N LEU A 188 -12.80 -9.58 6.99
CA LEU A 188 -13.07 -9.74 8.41
C LEU A 188 -13.81 -8.51 8.93
N PRO A 189 -14.99 -8.65 9.57
CA PRO A 189 -15.64 -7.53 10.23
C PRO A 189 -14.81 -7.05 11.42
N ARG A 190 -14.59 -5.75 11.45
CA ARG A 190 -13.82 -5.02 12.46
C ARG A 190 -14.74 -3.97 13.08
N ILE A 191 -15.09 -4.17 14.34
CA ILE A 191 -16.09 -3.40 15.05
C ILE A 191 -15.39 -2.49 16.05
N ARG A 192 -15.63 -1.19 15.97
CA ARG A 192 -15.04 -0.18 16.85
C ARG A 192 -15.68 -0.23 18.24
N GLU A 193 -14.86 -0.47 19.26
CA GLU A 193 -15.28 -0.45 20.66
C GLU A 193 -14.95 0.89 21.31
N GLY A 194 -15.96 1.76 21.42
CA GLY A 194 -15.87 3.03 22.13
C GLY A 194 -14.99 4.11 21.46
N TRP A 195 -14.66 5.13 22.26
CA TRP A 195 -13.80 6.25 21.84
C TRP A 195 -12.31 5.89 21.94
N ASP A 196 -11.95 5.00 22.87
CA ASP A 196 -10.59 4.52 23.12
C ASP A 196 -10.22 3.35 22.20
N ARG A 197 -9.95 3.67 20.92
CA ARG A 197 -9.10 2.99 19.90
C ARG A 197 -9.05 1.45 19.84
N GLY A 198 -9.97 0.72 20.45
CA GLY A 198 -10.08 -0.72 20.39
C GLY A 198 -10.94 -1.14 19.23
N TYR A 199 -10.56 -2.23 18.56
CA TYR A 199 -11.42 -2.91 17.61
C TYR A 199 -11.60 -4.35 18.03
N ARG A 200 -12.86 -4.78 18.09
CA ARG A 200 -13.23 -6.18 18.21
C ARG A 200 -13.41 -6.78 16.82
N TYR A 201 -12.89 -7.98 16.65
CA TYR A 201 -13.04 -8.74 15.42
C TYR A 201 -14.16 -9.77 15.57
N ASP A 202 -15.08 -9.80 14.61
CA ASP A 202 -16.09 -10.87 14.52
C ASP A 202 -15.57 -11.97 13.58
N LEU A 203 -14.94 -12.98 14.18
CA LEU A 203 -14.33 -14.08 13.44
C LEU A 203 -15.36 -14.99 12.72
N ALA A 204 -16.59 -15.05 13.23
CA ALA A 204 -17.65 -15.83 12.60
C ALA A 204 -18.21 -15.13 11.36
N GLY A 205 -18.09 -13.80 11.30
CA GLY A 205 -18.53 -12.97 10.18
C GLY A 205 -17.56 -12.86 9.01
N ILE A 206 -16.50 -13.67 8.94
CA ILE A 206 -15.59 -13.66 7.78
C ILE A 206 -16.37 -14.05 6.52
N VAL A 207 -16.26 -13.23 5.48
CA VAL A 207 -16.90 -13.47 4.18
C VAL A 207 -15.87 -13.46 3.06
N THR A 208 -16.18 -14.16 1.96
CA THR A 208 -15.43 -14.04 0.70
C THR A 208 -16.26 -13.26 -0.29
N VAL A 209 -15.73 -12.13 -0.77
CA VAL A 209 -16.45 -11.19 -1.66
C VAL A 209 -15.59 -10.93 -2.89
N ARG A 210 -16.21 -10.84 -4.07
CA ARG A 210 -15.52 -10.46 -5.31
C ARG A 210 -15.51 -8.94 -5.50
N HIS A 211 -14.48 -8.44 -6.16
CA HIS A 211 -14.39 -7.03 -6.56
C HIS A 211 -15.71 -6.54 -7.20
N GLY A 212 -16.14 -5.34 -6.81
CA GLY A 212 -17.35 -4.69 -7.29
C GLY A 212 -18.67 -5.22 -6.71
N GLN A 213 -18.68 -6.38 -6.03
CA GLN A 213 -19.87 -6.82 -5.29
C GLN A 213 -20.11 -5.95 -4.06
N THR A 214 -21.37 -5.75 -3.70
CA THR A 214 -21.73 -5.00 -2.49
C THR A 214 -21.27 -5.74 -1.24
N MET A 215 -20.52 -5.05 -0.38
CA MET A 215 -20.07 -5.57 0.91
C MET A 215 -21.28 -5.84 1.82
N PRO A 216 -21.32 -6.98 2.52
CA PRO A 216 -22.43 -7.28 3.42
C PRO A 216 -22.59 -6.21 4.50
N THR A 217 -23.84 -5.97 4.89
CA THR A 217 -24.13 -5.10 6.04
C THR A 217 -23.76 -5.84 7.32
N VAL A 218 -23.01 -5.19 8.21
CA VAL A 218 -22.70 -5.74 9.53
C VAL A 218 -23.86 -5.37 10.45
N LYS A 219 -24.77 -6.32 10.66
CA LYS A 219 -25.95 -6.14 11.53
C LYS A 219 -25.49 -5.96 12.99
N GLU A 220 -26.26 -5.16 13.75
CA GLU A 220 -26.11 -4.91 15.20
C GLU A 220 -25.06 -3.88 15.66
N THR A 221 -24.33 -3.21 14.75
CA THR A 221 -23.23 -2.32 15.14
C THR A 221 -23.39 -0.83 14.79
N GLY A 222 -24.40 -0.44 14.01
CA GLY A 222 -24.48 0.93 13.46
C GLY A 222 -23.26 1.28 12.61
N ASP A 223 -22.99 2.58 12.39
CA ASP A 223 -21.84 3.12 11.61
C ASP A 223 -20.46 2.90 12.27
N LYS A 224 -20.31 1.85 13.09
CA LYS A 224 -19.09 1.56 13.88
C LYS A 224 -18.33 0.33 13.39
N ALA A 225 -18.70 -0.24 12.26
CA ALA A 225 -18.07 -1.44 11.73
C ALA A 225 -17.50 -1.19 10.34
N ASP A 226 -16.27 -1.65 10.14
CA ASP A 226 -15.58 -1.67 8.85
C ASP A 226 -15.22 -3.11 8.49
N TRP A 227 -14.93 -3.35 7.22
CA TRP A 227 -14.37 -4.60 6.74
C TRP A 227 -12.85 -4.46 6.59
N GLU A 228 -12.09 -5.45 7.04
CA GLU A 228 -10.64 -5.56 6.85
C GLU A 228 -10.32 -6.73 5.91
N TRP A 229 -9.55 -6.47 4.86
CA TRP A 229 -9.10 -7.50 3.93
C TRP A 229 -8.01 -8.35 4.58
N VAL A 230 -8.22 -9.66 4.61
CA VAL A 230 -7.35 -10.62 5.30
C VAL A 230 -6.69 -11.62 4.35
N GLY A 231 -6.66 -11.31 3.05
CA GLY A 231 -6.06 -12.15 2.01
C GLY A 231 -7.09 -12.84 1.12
N VAL A 232 -6.62 -13.73 0.25
CA VAL A 232 -7.46 -14.60 -0.60
C VAL A 232 -7.76 -15.92 0.11
#